data_AF-G5JL38-F1
#
_entry.id   AF-G5JL38-F1
#
_cell.length_a   1.000
_cell.length_b   1.000
_cell.length_c   1.000
_cell.angle_alpha   90.00
_cell.angle_beta   90.00
_cell.angle_gamma   90.00
#
_symmetry.space_group_name_H-M   'P 1'
#
loop_
_entity.id
_entity.type
_entity.pdbx_description
1 polymer ?
#
loop_
_entity_poly.entity_id
_entity_poly.type
_entity_poly.pdbx_seq_one_letter_code
_entity_poly.pdbx_strand_id
1 'polypeptide(L)'
;MRKLVEAGQSASTSSFLQAYSIIGVDDVKIKENLKEVSGQPYVVENGYLFVFVIDYYRHRLIDDNAETNMETAYGSTEGLLVGAIDAALVAENIAVTAEDMGYGIVFLGSLRNDVERVREILNLPDYVFPLFGMAVGEPADDENGSAKPRLPFEHVFHHNQYNDDKEQQREQIKQYDQTISGYYDKRTNGQRQETWSQQIETFLGNKARLDMLDQLRKAGLIQR
;
A
#
# COMPACT_ATOMS: atom_id res chain seq x y z
N MET A 1 14.33 12.13 6.89
CA MET A 1 14.31 10.72 7.33
C MET A 1 13.79 10.52 8.74
N ARG A 2 14.53 10.84 9.81
CA ARG A 2 14.08 10.63 11.20
C ARG A 2 12.67 11.18 11.48
N LYS A 3 12.43 12.46 11.14
CA LYS A 3 11.13 13.12 11.30
C LYS A 3 9.97 12.37 10.61
N LEU A 4 10.22 11.83 9.41
CA LEU A 4 9.25 11.03 8.68
C LEU A 4 8.92 9.76 9.47
N VAL A 5 9.93 8.97 9.83
CA VAL A 5 9.73 7.73 10.58
C VAL A 5 9.03 7.97 11.93
N GLU A 6 9.43 9.00 12.68
CA GLU A 6 8.80 9.37 13.96
C GLU A 6 7.33 9.79 13.79
N ALA A 7 6.98 10.46 12.69
CA ALA A 7 5.59 10.77 12.37
C ALA A 7 4.77 9.49 12.07
N GLY A 8 5.36 8.55 11.32
CA GLY A 8 4.77 7.22 11.12
C GLY A 8 4.56 6.49 12.45
N GLN A 9 5.56 6.46 13.31
CA GLN A 9 5.50 5.80 14.63
C GLN A 9 4.47 6.41 15.58
N SER A 10 4.03 7.65 15.33
CA SER A 10 3.00 8.33 16.12
C SER A 10 1.57 7.90 15.73
N ALA A 11 1.40 7.02 14.74
CA ALA A 11 0.11 6.46 14.38
C ALA A 11 -0.49 5.59 15.51
N SER A 12 -1.82 5.56 15.61
CA SER A 12 -2.52 4.57 16.44
C SER A 12 -2.16 3.15 16.00
N THR A 13 -2.10 2.22 16.96
CA THR A 13 -1.81 0.81 16.68
C THR A 13 -2.77 -0.09 17.44
N SER A 14 -3.17 -1.18 16.79
CA SER A 14 -4.12 -2.14 17.37
C SER A 14 -3.53 -2.78 18.62
N SER A 15 -4.22 -2.64 19.77
CA SER A 15 -3.77 -3.19 21.06
C SER A 15 -2.33 -2.83 21.45
N PHE A 16 -1.81 -1.71 20.94
CA PHE A 16 -0.42 -1.28 21.11
C PHE A 16 0.65 -2.26 20.56
N LEU A 17 0.26 -3.16 19.64
CA LEU A 17 1.14 -4.22 19.12
C LEU A 17 2.26 -3.69 18.24
N GLN A 18 2.03 -2.58 17.53
CA GLN A 18 2.97 -1.98 16.59
C GLN A 18 3.45 -3.00 15.54
N ALA A 19 2.54 -3.76 14.93
CA ALA A 19 2.85 -4.95 14.11
C ALA A 19 3.40 -4.64 12.70
N TYR A 20 4.35 -3.72 12.62
CA TYR A 20 4.95 -3.21 11.39
C TYR A 20 6.45 -2.99 11.55
N SER A 21 7.18 -3.02 10.44
CA SER A 21 8.53 -2.46 10.33
C SER A 21 8.66 -1.62 9.06
N ILE A 22 9.64 -0.71 9.05
CA ILE A 22 9.95 0.14 7.89
C ILE A 22 11.39 -0.12 7.49
N ILE A 23 11.58 -0.59 6.26
CA ILE A 23 12.91 -0.80 5.69
C ILE A 23 13.23 0.40 4.81
N GLY A 24 14.24 1.17 5.19
CA GLY A 24 14.78 2.22 4.35
C GLY A 24 15.79 1.65 3.35
N VAL A 25 15.65 2.00 2.08
CA VAL A 25 16.50 1.50 0.99
C VAL A 25 17.09 2.70 0.23
N ASP A 26 18.38 2.91 0.38
CA ASP A 26 19.18 3.88 -0.37
C ASP A 26 20.26 3.21 -1.24
N ASP A 27 20.61 1.94 -0.97
CA ASP A 27 21.49 1.14 -1.82
C ASP A 27 20.88 0.97 -3.23
N VAL A 28 21.62 1.47 -4.22
CA VAL A 28 21.19 1.49 -5.63
C VAL A 28 20.97 0.08 -6.18
N LYS A 29 21.79 -0.90 -5.81
CA LYS A 29 21.64 -2.28 -6.30
C LYS A 29 20.38 -2.92 -5.73
N ILE A 30 20.05 -2.65 -4.47
CA ILE A 30 18.79 -3.13 -3.88
C ILE A 30 17.60 -2.48 -4.62
N LYS A 31 17.65 -1.16 -4.88
CA LYS A 31 16.61 -0.46 -5.66
C LYS A 31 16.46 -1.01 -7.08
N GLU A 32 17.56 -1.33 -7.75
CA GLU A 32 17.55 -1.93 -9.10
C GLU A 32 16.84 -3.29 -9.10
N ASN A 33 17.18 -4.17 -8.15
CA ASN A 33 16.50 -5.46 -8.00
C ASN A 33 14.99 -5.28 -7.68
N LEU A 34 14.62 -4.32 -6.83
CA LEU A 34 13.21 -4.02 -6.53
C LEU A 34 12.48 -3.44 -7.76
N LYS A 35 13.18 -2.67 -8.60
CA LYS A 35 12.63 -2.14 -9.86
C LYS A 35 12.31 -3.27 -10.84
N GLU A 36 13.12 -4.33 -10.91
CA GLU A 36 12.82 -5.50 -11.74
C GLU A 36 11.49 -6.15 -11.34
N VAL A 37 11.22 -6.28 -10.04
CA VAL A 37 9.93 -6.79 -9.53
C VAL A 37 8.77 -5.82 -9.84
N SER A 38 9.00 -4.53 -9.61
CA SER A 38 7.97 -3.50 -9.72
C SER A 38 7.57 -3.19 -11.17
N GLY A 39 8.56 -3.16 -12.07
CA GLY A 39 8.45 -2.64 -13.43
C GLY A 39 8.43 -1.11 -13.53
N GLN A 40 8.73 -0.38 -12.45
CA GLN A 40 8.52 1.07 -12.35
C GLN A 40 9.86 1.81 -12.13
N PRO A 41 10.21 2.81 -12.98
CA PRO A 41 11.52 3.48 -12.91
C PRO A 41 11.74 4.28 -11.62
N TYR A 42 10.68 4.88 -11.09
CA TYR A 42 10.68 5.68 -9.85
C TYR A 42 10.95 4.87 -8.57
N VAL A 43 11.14 3.55 -8.66
CA VAL A 43 11.70 2.74 -7.56
C VAL A 43 13.18 3.06 -7.33
N VAL A 44 13.90 3.37 -8.42
CA VAL A 44 15.32 3.78 -8.38
C VAL A 44 15.42 5.30 -8.28
N GLU A 45 14.69 6.00 -9.15
CA GLU A 45 14.71 7.45 -9.30
C GLU A 45 13.85 8.14 -8.22
N ASN A 46 14.40 8.26 -7.02
CA ASN A 46 13.78 8.97 -5.90
C ASN A 46 14.86 9.38 -4.87
N GLY A 47 14.49 10.29 -3.96
CA GLY A 47 15.37 10.71 -2.86
C GLY A 47 15.54 9.62 -1.81
N TYR A 48 14.48 8.87 -1.50
CA TYR A 48 14.52 7.74 -0.59
C TYR A 48 13.38 6.75 -0.85
N LEU A 49 13.66 5.45 -0.67
CA LEU A 49 12.66 4.39 -0.80
C LEU A 49 12.40 3.77 0.57
N PHE A 50 11.13 3.72 0.96
CA PHE A 50 10.67 2.93 2.11
C PHE A 50 9.99 1.66 1.61
N VAL A 51 10.13 0.57 2.37
CA VAL A 51 9.32 -0.64 2.21
C VAL A 51 8.66 -0.94 3.56
N PHE A 52 7.33 -1.01 3.54
CA PHE A 52 6.52 -1.29 4.73
C PHE A 52 6.17 -2.76 4.78
N VAL A 53 6.42 -3.36 5.94
CA VAL A 53 6.21 -4.79 6.16
C VAL A 53 5.30 -5.00 7.37
N ILE A 54 4.47 -6.05 7.33
CA ILE A 54 3.96 -6.68 8.55
C ILE A 54 5.18 -7.26 9.27
N ASP A 55 5.27 -7.06 10.58
CA ASP A 55 6.37 -7.57 11.40
C ASP A 55 5.84 -8.18 12.70
N TYR A 56 5.67 -9.50 12.66
CA TYR A 56 5.46 -10.34 13.84
C TYR A 56 6.71 -11.12 14.24
N TYR A 57 7.82 -10.97 13.51
CA TYR A 57 9.09 -11.55 13.92
C TYR A 57 9.51 -11.04 15.30
N ARG A 58 9.31 -9.75 15.56
CA ARG A 58 9.49 -9.18 16.91
C ARG A 58 8.63 -9.87 17.97
N HIS A 59 7.38 -10.18 17.68
CA HIS A 59 6.49 -10.86 18.62
C HIS A 59 6.87 -12.33 18.77
N ARG A 60 7.36 -12.99 17.71
CA ARG A 60 7.93 -14.34 17.76
C ARG A 60 9.12 -14.43 18.72
N LEU A 61 9.99 -13.41 18.74
CA LEU A 61 11.10 -13.33 19.71
C LEU A 61 10.61 -13.24 21.17
N ILE A 62 9.46 -12.60 21.40
CA ILE A 62 8.82 -12.57 22.71
C ILE A 62 8.22 -13.95 23.03
N ASP A 63 7.57 -14.57 22.05
CA ASP A 63 6.94 -15.90 22.15
C ASP A 63 7.94 -17.00 22.53
N ASP A 64 9.22 -16.88 22.12
CA ASP A 64 10.30 -17.82 22.52
C ASP A 64 10.45 -17.99 24.04
N ASN A 65 10.00 -17.01 24.83
CA ASN A 65 10.08 -17.03 26.29
C ASN A 65 8.69 -16.89 26.95
N ALA A 66 7.61 -16.96 26.18
CA ALA A 66 6.25 -16.82 26.71
C ALA A 66 5.73 -18.13 27.27
N GLU A 67 4.93 -18.07 28.34
CA GLU A 67 4.23 -19.24 28.89
C GLU A 67 3.01 -19.65 28.02
N THR A 68 2.55 -18.75 27.16
CA THR A 68 1.40 -18.93 26.27
C THR A 68 1.86 -19.01 24.82
N ASN A 69 1.23 -19.85 23.99
CA ASN A 69 1.46 -19.88 22.55
C ASN A 69 0.83 -18.64 21.87
N MET A 70 1.66 -17.67 21.49
CA MET A 70 1.23 -16.45 20.81
C MET A 70 1.09 -16.66 19.29
N GLU A 71 1.77 -17.66 18.71
CA GLU A 71 1.74 -17.95 17.27
C GLU A 71 0.35 -18.13 16.70
N THR A 72 -0.57 -18.70 17.49
CA THR A 72 -1.96 -18.84 17.05
C THR A 72 -2.62 -17.49 16.75
N ALA A 73 -2.24 -16.42 17.47
CA ALA A 73 -2.77 -15.09 17.24
C ALA A 73 -2.11 -14.40 16.03
N TYR A 74 -0.79 -14.26 16.03
CA TYR A 74 -0.11 -13.52 14.97
C TYR A 74 -0.04 -14.27 13.62
N GLY A 75 -0.15 -15.61 13.64
CA GLY A 75 -0.25 -16.45 12.44
C GLY A 75 -1.68 -16.58 11.88
N SER A 76 -2.69 -15.94 12.49
CA SER A 76 -4.09 -16.03 12.05
C SER A 76 -4.45 -15.02 10.94
N THR A 77 -5.63 -15.20 10.35
CA THR A 77 -6.22 -14.18 9.46
C THR A 77 -6.46 -12.84 10.16
N GLU A 78 -6.80 -12.85 11.46
CA GLU A 78 -6.91 -11.60 12.24
C GLU A 78 -5.55 -10.92 12.39
N GLY A 79 -4.49 -11.70 12.62
CA GLY A 79 -3.11 -11.20 12.66
C GLY A 79 -2.72 -10.48 11.36
N LEU A 80 -3.13 -11.00 10.21
CA LEU A 80 -2.93 -10.32 8.92
C LEU A 80 -3.60 -8.94 8.89
N LEU A 81 -4.87 -8.85 9.30
CA LEU A 81 -5.62 -7.58 9.29
C LEU A 81 -4.95 -6.56 10.20
N VAL A 82 -4.62 -6.96 11.43
CA VAL A 82 -3.90 -6.11 12.40
C VAL A 82 -2.60 -5.59 11.83
N GLY A 83 -1.73 -6.47 11.31
CA GLY A 83 -0.43 -6.07 10.77
C GLY A 83 -0.54 -5.17 9.54
N ALA A 84 -1.48 -5.49 8.64
CA ALA A 84 -1.70 -4.70 7.43
C ALA A 84 -2.23 -3.29 7.74
N ILE A 85 -3.16 -3.17 8.70
CA ILE A 85 -3.74 -1.89 9.13
C ILE A 85 -2.66 -1.05 9.83
N ASP A 86 -1.95 -1.62 10.80
CA ASP A 86 -0.89 -0.91 11.53
C ASP A 86 0.16 -0.33 10.55
N ALA A 87 0.64 -1.13 9.60
CA ALA A 87 1.61 -0.68 8.60
C ALA A 87 1.05 0.39 7.65
N ALA A 88 -0.23 0.31 7.27
CA ALA A 88 -0.87 1.31 6.42
C ALA A 88 -1.05 2.66 7.13
N LEU A 89 -1.44 2.66 8.42
CA LEU A 89 -1.57 3.89 9.21
C LEU A 89 -0.22 4.61 9.36
N VAL A 90 0.83 3.85 9.65
CA VAL A 90 2.21 4.36 9.73
C VAL A 90 2.64 4.96 8.38
N ALA A 91 2.39 4.26 7.28
CA ALA A 91 2.77 4.73 5.96
C ALA A 91 2.03 6.01 5.54
N GLU A 92 0.74 6.11 5.82
CA GLU A 92 -0.04 7.32 5.50
C GLU A 92 0.42 8.52 6.32
N ASN A 93 0.72 8.35 7.62
CA ASN A 93 1.31 9.42 8.42
C ASN A 93 2.65 9.90 7.84
N ILE A 94 3.47 8.99 7.30
CA ILE A 94 4.71 9.36 6.61
C ILE A 94 4.41 10.13 5.32
N ALA A 95 3.46 9.65 4.52
CA ALA A 95 3.10 10.27 3.25
C ALA A 95 2.66 11.73 3.45
N VAL A 96 1.69 11.99 4.35
CA VAL A 96 1.19 13.35 4.61
C VAL A 96 2.27 14.24 5.22
N THR A 97 3.17 13.69 6.05
CA THR A 97 4.30 14.45 6.60
C THR A 97 5.33 14.79 5.53
N ALA A 98 5.58 13.89 4.58
CA ALA A 98 6.48 14.16 3.46
C ALA A 98 5.91 15.26 2.55
N GLU A 99 4.62 15.20 2.24
CA GLU A 99 3.91 16.22 1.45
C GLU A 99 3.90 17.59 2.16
N ASP A 100 3.64 17.63 3.48
CA ASP A 100 3.74 18.86 4.29
C ASP A 100 5.15 19.48 4.26
N MET A 101 6.18 18.63 4.15
CA MET A 101 7.57 19.06 3.99
C MET A 101 7.93 19.46 2.55
N GLY A 102 6.99 19.39 1.60
CA GLY A 102 7.18 19.75 0.20
C GLY A 102 7.74 18.63 -0.69
N TYR A 103 7.79 17.38 -0.20
CA TYR A 103 8.21 16.23 -1.00
C TYR A 103 7.03 15.59 -1.72
N GLY A 104 7.30 15.01 -2.89
CA GLY A 104 6.39 14.12 -3.60
C GLY A 104 6.50 12.69 -3.09
N ILE A 105 5.39 11.96 -3.12
CA ILE A 105 5.34 10.54 -2.74
C ILE A 105 4.59 9.69 -3.77
N VAL A 106 4.92 8.41 -3.82
CA VAL A 106 4.11 7.41 -4.53
C VAL A 106 4.19 6.05 -3.84
N PHE A 107 3.02 5.46 -3.57
CA PHE A 107 2.91 4.10 -3.06
C PHE A 107 3.17 3.06 -4.16
N LEU A 108 3.94 2.03 -3.81
CA LEU A 108 4.44 1.00 -4.71
C LEU A 108 3.85 -0.36 -4.34
N GLY A 109 2.55 -0.51 -4.57
CA GLY A 109 1.88 -1.82 -4.43
C GLY A 109 2.37 -2.84 -5.47
N SER A 110 3.12 -2.41 -6.49
CA SER A 110 3.78 -3.20 -7.53
C SER A 110 4.85 -4.15 -6.97
N LEU A 111 5.42 -3.90 -5.78
CA LEU A 111 6.34 -4.84 -5.14
C LEU A 111 5.71 -6.22 -4.85
N ARG A 112 4.37 -6.29 -4.75
CA ARG A 112 3.64 -7.55 -4.62
C ARG A 112 3.44 -8.31 -5.94
N ASN A 113 4.11 -7.91 -7.02
CA ASN A 113 4.12 -8.68 -8.26
C ASN A 113 4.96 -9.97 -8.12
N ASP A 114 5.98 -9.95 -7.26
CA ASP A 114 6.79 -11.11 -6.90
C ASP A 114 7.26 -10.94 -5.44
N VAL A 115 6.42 -11.38 -4.50
CA VAL A 115 6.68 -11.22 -3.06
C VAL A 115 7.86 -12.07 -2.61
N GLU A 116 8.01 -13.27 -3.18
CA GLU A 116 9.11 -14.18 -2.87
C GLU A 116 10.44 -13.51 -3.19
N ARG A 117 10.56 -12.90 -4.37
CA ARG A 117 11.75 -12.16 -4.76
C ARG A 117 12.00 -10.93 -3.87
N VAL A 118 10.97 -10.19 -3.47
CA VAL A 118 11.14 -9.05 -2.53
C VAL A 118 11.64 -9.53 -1.17
N ARG A 119 11.11 -10.66 -0.66
CA ARG A 119 11.59 -11.26 0.60
C ARG A 119 13.07 -11.64 0.50
N GLU A 120 13.50 -12.23 -0.61
CA GLU A 120 14.92 -12.54 -0.87
C GLU A 120 15.79 -11.28 -0.91
N ILE A 121 15.41 -10.27 -1.72
CA ILE A 121 16.17 -9.03 -1.90
C ILE A 121 16.40 -8.33 -0.56
N LEU A 122 15.38 -8.30 0.29
CA LEU A 122 15.41 -7.61 1.58
C LEU A 122 15.80 -8.53 2.75
N ASN A 123 16.13 -9.81 2.47
CA ASN A 123 16.45 -10.83 3.47
C ASN A 123 15.42 -10.91 4.60
N LEU A 124 14.13 -10.92 4.25
CA LEU A 124 13.05 -10.92 5.24
C LEU A 124 12.93 -12.29 5.94
N PRO A 125 12.96 -12.34 7.29
CA PRO A 125 12.76 -13.58 8.02
C PRO A 125 11.29 -14.01 7.97
N ASP A 126 11.01 -15.18 8.56
CA ASP A 126 9.63 -15.61 8.79
C ASP A 126 8.88 -14.60 9.68
N TYR A 127 7.57 -14.53 9.50
CA TYR A 127 6.66 -13.58 10.14
C TYR A 127 6.92 -12.11 9.80
N VAL A 128 7.72 -11.84 8.77
CA VAL A 128 7.86 -10.52 8.13
C VAL A 128 7.37 -10.59 6.69
N PHE A 129 6.40 -9.74 6.33
CA PHE A 129 5.73 -9.79 5.03
C PHE A 129 5.63 -8.41 4.36
N PRO A 130 6.16 -8.21 3.15
CA PRO A 130 6.14 -6.91 2.49
C PRO A 130 4.76 -6.56 1.91
N LEU A 131 4.27 -5.38 2.26
CA LEU A 131 2.99 -4.87 1.79
C LEU A 131 3.16 -3.97 0.57
N PHE A 132 3.96 -2.93 0.67
CA PHE A 132 4.17 -1.95 -0.39
C PHE A 132 5.43 -1.13 -0.12
N GLY A 133 5.99 -0.56 -1.19
CA GLY A 133 6.99 0.48 -1.07
C GLY A 133 6.37 1.88 -1.04
N MET A 134 7.20 2.88 -0.75
CA MET A 134 6.90 4.28 -0.98
C MET A 134 8.17 5.00 -1.40
N ALA A 135 8.16 5.53 -2.62
CA ALA A 135 9.21 6.44 -3.06
C ALA A 135 8.88 7.85 -2.56
N VAL A 136 9.88 8.53 -2.03
CA VAL A 136 9.80 9.93 -1.57
C VAL A 136 10.93 10.71 -2.25
N GLY A 137 10.64 11.91 -2.75
CA GLY A 137 11.63 12.74 -3.42
C GLY A 137 11.17 14.17 -3.65
N GLU A 138 12.06 14.98 -4.19
CA GLU A 138 11.68 16.29 -4.72
C GLU A 138 10.94 16.08 -6.04
N PRO A 139 9.71 16.60 -6.19
CA PRO A 139 8.99 16.54 -7.47
C PRO A 139 9.81 17.25 -8.56
N ALA A 140 9.80 16.72 -9.78
CA ALA A 140 10.44 17.40 -10.90
C ALA A 140 9.64 18.66 -11.28
N ASP A 141 10.32 19.70 -11.78
CA ASP A 141 9.70 20.99 -12.14
C ASP A 141 8.60 20.87 -13.21
N ASP A 142 8.60 19.80 -14.00
CA ASP A 142 7.62 19.51 -15.03
C ASP A 142 6.43 18.64 -14.56
N GLU A 143 6.42 18.18 -13.29
CA GLU A 143 5.31 17.46 -12.69
C GLU A 143 4.11 18.37 -12.38
N ASN A 144 3.37 18.75 -13.43
CA ASN A 144 2.18 19.60 -13.34
C ASN A 144 0.87 18.80 -13.23
N GLY A 145 0.92 17.68 -12.50
CA GLY A 145 -0.23 16.80 -12.35
C GLY A 145 -1.34 17.44 -11.50
N SER A 146 -2.51 17.73 -12.10
CA SER A 146 -3.69 18.07 -11.31
C SER A 146 -4.14 16.88 -10.45
N ALA A 147 -4.68 17.15 -9.27
CA ALA A 147 -5.27 16.12 -8.42
C ALA A 147 -6.33 15.32 -9.18
N LYS A 148 -6.22 13.99 -9.12
CA LYS A 148 -7.26 13.10 -9.68
C LYS A 148 -8.56 13.29 -8.89
N PRO A 149 -9.73 13.43 -9.54
CA PRO A 149 -11.01 13.38 -8.84
C PRO A 149 -11.16 12.09 -8.02
N ARG A 150 -11.99 12.13 -6.97
CA ARG A 150 -12.37 10.96 -6.17
C ARG A 150 -13.87 10.71 -6.30
N LEU A 151 -14.31 9.51 -5.95
CA LEU A 151 -15.73 9.15 -5.91
C LEU A 151 -16.53 10.20 -5.11
N PRO A 152 -17.80 10.46 -5.46
CA PRO A 152 -18.66 11.38 -4.72
C PRO A 152 -18.73 11.03 -3.24
N PHE A 153 -18.86 12.06 -2.38
CA PHE A 153 -18.96 11.88 -0.94
C PHE A 153 -20.08 10.91 -0.56
N GLU A 154 -21.25 11.07 -1.17
CA GLU A 154 -22.46 10.29 -0.92
C GLU A 154 -22.35 8.83 -1.41
N HIS A 155 -21.33 8.53 -2.23
CA HIS A 155 -21.03 7.18 -2.66
C HIS A 155 -20.14 6.44 -1.66
N VAL A 156 -19.22 7.16 -0.99
CA VAL A 156 -18.23 6.58 -0.06
C VAL A 156 -18.72 6.62 1.39
N PHE A 157 -19.37 7.72 1.78
CA PHE A 157 -19.87 7.92 3.14
C PHE A 157 -21.31 7.42 3.25
N HIS A 158 -21.51 6.46 4.15
CA HIS A 158 -22.83 5.92 4.46
C HIS A 158 -23.19 6.25 5.92
N HIS A 159 -24.39 6.78 6.13
CA HIS A 159 -24.84 7.16 7.46
C HIS A 159 -25.59 6.00 8.13
N ASN A 160 -25.09 5.53 9.28
CA ASN A 160 -25.59 4.41 10.10
C ASN A 160 -25.55 3.02 9.46
N GLN A 161 -25.96 2.88 8.20
CA GLN A 161 -26.02 1.61 7.48
C GLN A 161 -25.44 1.77 6.07
N TYR A 162 -24.86 0.70 5.54
CA TYR A 162 -24.45 0.66 4.14
C TYR A 162 -25.67 0.84 3.24
N ASN A 163 -25.58 1.74 2.28
CA ASN A 163 -26.66 1.96 1.33
C ASN A 163 -26.57 0.94 0.21
N ASP A 164 -27.45 -0.07 0.19
CA ASP A 164 -27.49 -1.10 -0.85
C ASP A 164 -28.48 -0.81 -1.99
N ASP A 165 -28.98 0.43 -2.09
CA ASP A 165 -29.78 0.89 -3.23
C ASP A 165 -28.94 0.87 -4.52
N LYS A 166 -29.13 -0.21 -5.28
CA LYS A 166 -28.39 -0.47 -6.52
C LYS A 166 -28.64 0.58 -7.59
N GLU A 167 -29.84 1.16 -7.65
CA GLU A 167 -30.16 2.16 -8.68
C GLU A 167 -29.43 3.46 -8.37
N GLN A 168 -29.49 3.90 -7.12
CA GLN A 168 -28.77 5.09 -6.66
C GLN A 168 -27.25 4.91 -6.84
N GLN A 169 -26.67 3.77 -6.41
CA GLN A 169 -25.24 3.53 -6.57
C GLN A 169 -24.81 3.52 -8.04
N ARG A 170 -25.59 2.89 -8.93
CA ARG A 170 -25.29 2.86 -10.37
C ARG A 170 -25.33 4.25 -10.99
N GLU A 171 -26.28 5.08 -10.57
CA GLU A 171 -26.38 6.46 -11.06
C GLU A 171 -25.19 7.30 -10.60
N GLN A 172 -24.78 7.20 -9.34
CA GLN A 172 -23.58 7.85 -8.82
C GLN A 172 -22.31 7.42 -9.58
N ILE A 173 -22.17 6.13 -9.90
CA ILE A 173 -21.06 5.62 -10.71
C ILE A 173 -21.06 6.24 -12.12
N LYS A 174 -22.22 6.32 -12.78
CA LYS A 174 -22.33 6.94 -14.12
C LYS A 174 -21.93 8.43 -14.12
N GLN A 175 -22.33 9.16 -13.08
CA GLN A 175 -21.96 10.58 -12.95
C GLN A 175 -20.45 10.74 -12.71
N TYR A 176 -19.88 9.85 -11.90
CA TYR A 176 -18.43 9.83 -11.68
C TYR A 176 -17.65 9.41 -12.94
N ASP A 177 -18.19 8.49 -13.74
CA ASP A 177 -17.62 8.10 -15.03
C ASP A 177 -17.49 9.28 -15.99
N GLN A 178 -18.50 10.15 -16.06
CA GLN A 178 -18.43 11.39 -16.84
C GLN A 178 -17.34 12.33 -16.31
N THR A 179 -17.23 12.45 -14.99
CA THR A 179 -16.19 13.27 -14.34
C THR A 179 -14.79 12.78 -14.71
N ILE A 180 -14.56 11.46 -14.66
CA ILE A 180 -13.26 10.87 -14.94
C ILE A 180 -12.92 10.89 -16.43
N SER A 181 -13.90 10.61 -17.30
CA SER A 181 -13.71 10.75 -18.75
C SER A 181 -13.30 12.18 -19.12
N GLY A 182 -14.01 13.19 -18.61
CA GLY A 182 -13.68 14.60 -18.84
C GLY A 182 -12.34 15.03 -18.23
N TYR A 183 -11.93 14.44 -17.10
CA TYR A 183 -10.62 14.66 -16.51
C TYR A 183 -9.49 14.15 -17.42
N TYR A 184 -9.59 12.92 -17.91
CA TYR A 184 -8.57 12.33 -18.78
C TYR A 184 -8.53 13.02 -20.15
N ASP A 185 -9.68 13.41 -20.70
CA ASP A 185 -9.77 14.17 -21.94
C ASP A 185 -8.93 15.46 -21.85
N LYS A 186 -9.17 16.26 -20.81
CA LYS A 186 -8.43 17.50 -20.56
C LYS A 186 -6.96 17.25 -20.27
N ARG A 187 -6.64 16.29 -19.40
CA ARG A 187 -5.26 16.03 -18.97
C ARG A 187 -4.36 15.53 -20.11
N THR A 188 -4.94 14.82 -21.07
CA THR A 188 -4.19 14.17 -22.15
C THR A 188 -4.44 14.79 -23.52
N ASN A 189 -5.09 15.96 -23.56
CA ASN A 189 -5.49 16.65 -24.80
C ASN A 189 -6.23 15.71 -25.77
N GLY A 190 -7.21 14.95 -25.24
CA GLY A 190 -8.08 14.05 -26.02
C GLY A 190 -7.52 12.67 -26.32
N GLN A 191 -6.30 12.33 -25.87
CA GLN A 191 -5.74 10.98 -26.11
C GLN A 191 -6.40 9.88 -25.28
N ARG A 192 -6.93 10.22 -24.10
CA ARG A 192 -7.61 9.30 -23.18
C ARG A 192 -8.96 9.89 -22.78
N GLN A 193 -9.99 9.06 -22.79
CA GLN A 193 -11.36 9.44 -22.44
C GLN A 193 -12.11 8.32 -21.73
N GLU A 194 -11.43 7.24 -21.36
CA GLU A 194 -12.05 6.11 -20.69
C GLU A 194 -12.61 6.50 -19.32
N THR A 195 -13.73 5.85 -18.96
CA THR A 195 -14.41 6.08 -17.68
C THR A 195 -13.67 5.42 -16.52
N TRP A 196 -14.12 5.68 -15.29
CA TRP A 196 -13.56 5.00 -14.12
C TRP A 196 -13.95 3.53 -14.11
N SER A 197 -15.22 3.21 -14.37
CA SER A 197 -15.72 1.84 -14.43
C SER A 197 -14.97 0.99 -15.46
N GLN A 198 -14.67 1.53 -16.65
CA GLN A 198 -13.85 0.87 -17.67
C GLN A 198 -12.41 0.60 -17.20
N GLN A 199 -11.81 1.55 -16.48
CA GLN A 199 -10.48 1.37 -15.89
C GLN A 199 -10.48 0.26 -14.83
N ILE A 200 -11.50 0.22 -13.96
CA ILE A 200 -11.66 -0.80 -12.93
C ILE A 200 -11.88 -2.19 -13.56
N GLU A 201 -12.77 -2.29 -14.55
CA GLU A 201 -13.02 -3.54 -15.29
C GLU A 201 -11.73 -4.07 -15.91
N THR A 202 -10.97 -3.20 -16.59
CA THR A 202 -9.69 -3.56 -17.20
C THR A 202 -8.68 -4.00 -16.14
N PHE A 203 -8.57 -3.28 -15.01
CA PHE A 203 -7.58 -3.57 -14.00
C PHE A 203 -7.88 -4.88 -13.25
N LEU A 204 -9.12 -5.05 -12.78
CA LEU A 204 -9.55 -6.25 -12.06
C LEU A 204 -9.70 -7.47 -12.98
N GLY A 205 -9.91 -7.26 -14.28
CA GLY A 205 -10.01 -8.35 -15.27
C GLY A 205 -8.67 -8.96 -15.70
N ASN A 206 -7.55 -8.24 -15.57
CA ASN A 206 -6.27 -8.66 -16.19
C ASN A 206 -5.18 -9.13 -15.22
N LYS A 207 -5.13 -8.63 -13.97
CA LYS A 207 -3.98 -8.90 -13.08
C LYS A 207 -4.43 -9.44 -11.73
N ALA A 208 -4.43 -10.77 -11.61
CA ALA A 208 -4.67 -11.45 -10.35
C ALA A 208 -3.35 -12.00 -9.78
N ARG A 209 -2.99 -11.57 -8.57
CA ARG A 209 -1.86 -12.11 -7.78
C ARG A 209 -2.32 -13.35 -7.03
N LEU A 210 -2.61 -14.41 -7.78
CA LEU A 210 -3.29 -15.60 -7.27
C LEU A 210 -2.43 -16.42 -6.30
N ASP A 211 -1.13 -16.20 -6.29
CA ASP A 211 -0.15 -16.83 -5.41
C ASP A 211 -0.09 -16.21 -4.00
N MET A 212 -0.77 -15.09 -3.76
CA MET A 212 -0.63 -14.30 -2.54
C MET A 212 -0.95 -15.09 -1.25
N LEU A 213 -1.94 -15.98 -1.29
CA LEU A 213 -2.28 -16.84 -0.15
C LEU A 213 -1.11 -17.77 0.21
N ASP A 214 -0.48 -18.35 -0.79
CA ASP A 214 0.67 -19.24 -0.59
C ASP A 214 1.88 -18.46 -0.09
N GLN A 215 2.11 -17.25 -0.61
CA GLN A 215 3.20 -16.38 -0.14
C GLN A 215 3.01 -15.93 1.31
N LEU A 216 1.78 -15.62 1.72
CA LEU A 216 1.43 -15.30 3.11
C LEU A 216 1.70 -16.50 4.03
N ARG A 217 1.29 -17.71 3.60
CA ARG A 217 1.57 -18.96 4.33
C ARG A 217 3.05 -19.28 4.42
N LYS A 218 3.82 -19.09 3.35
CA LYS A 218 5.29 -19.21 3.35
C LYS A 218 5.97 -18.20 4.27
N ALA A 219 5.31 -17.12 4.65
CA ALA A 219 5.82 -16.14 5.61
C ALA A 219 5.32 -16.40 7.03
N GLY A 220 4.64 -17.51 7.30
CA GLY A 220 4.11 -17.83 8.63
C GLY A 220 2.79 -17.11 8.98
N LEU A 221 2.16 -16.42 8.01
CA LEU A 221 0.85 -15.77 8.19
C LEU A 221 -0.27 -16.65 7.64
N ILE A 222 -1.50 -16.48 8.15
CA ILE A 222 -2.70 -17.22 7.70
C ILE A 222 -2.49 -18.76 7.71
N GLN A 223 -1.92 -19.26 8.81
CA GLN A 223 -1.75 -20.70 9.04
C GLN A 223 -3.06 -21.37 9.49
N ARG A 224 -4.08 -20.57 9.85
CA ARG A 224 -5.37 -21.00 10.39
C ARG A 224 -6.49 -20.11 9.87
#